data_AF-A0A8J3D391-F1
#
_entry.id   AF-A0A8J3D391-F1
#
_cell.length_a   1.000
_cell.length_b   1.000
_cell.length_c   1.000
_cell.angle_alpha   90.00
_cell.angle_beta   90.00
_cell.angle_gamma   90.00
#
_symmetry.space_group_name_H-M   'P 1'
#
loop_
_entity.id
_entity.type
_entity.pdbx_description
1 polymer ?
#
loop_
_entity_poly.entity_id
_entity_poly.type
_entity_poly.pdbx_seq_one_letter_code
_entity_poly.pdbx_strand_id
1 'polypeptide(L)' 'MAKMMLLEGTGLIINLDQVITAQKGIANKSKKACILFNMSDQKEVLWEFGDDNDCKEAFDALTGSEE' A
#
# COMPACT_ATOMS: atom_id res chain seq x y z
N MET A 1 19.05 5.92 -5.70
CA MET A 1 18.64 4.70 -6.45
C MET A 1 17.38 4.19 -5.77
N ALA A 2 16.21 4.45 -6.34
CA ALA A 2 14.95 3.93 -5.81
C ALA A 2 14.69 2.53 -6.40
N LYS A 3 14.38 1.56 -5.55
CA LYS A 3 14.06 0.18 -5.93
C LYS A 3 12.56 0.08 -6.17
N MET A 4 12.17 -0.32 -7.39
CA MET A 4 10.77 -0.59 -7.76
C MET A 4 10.27 -1.88 -7.12
N MET A 5 9.00 -1.91 -6.70
CA MET A 5 8.30 -3.13 -6.31
C MET A 5 6.96 -3.19 -7.06
N LEU A 6 6.63 -4.37 -7.59
CA LEU A 6 5.50 -4.61 -8.48
C LEU A 6 4.32 -5.17 -7.67
N LEU A 7 3.12 -4.60 -7.83
CA LEU A 7 1.90 -5.08 -7.18
C LEU A 7 1.10 -5.89 -8.20
N GLU A 8 0.87 -7.18 -7.93
CA GLU A 8 0.24 -8.08 -8.91
C GLU A 8 -1.23 -7.73 -9.18
N GLY A 9 -1.67 -7.91 -10.44
CA GLY A 9 -3.08 -7.96 -10.85
C GLY A 9 -3.64 -6.75 -11.60
N THR A 10 -3.00 -5.58 -11.51
CA THR A 10 -3.24 -4.45 -12.42
C THR A 10 -1.90 -3.78 -12.69
N GLY A 11 -1.60 -3.38 -13.93
CA GLY A 11 -0.36 -2.69 -14.28
C GLY A 11 -0.23 -1.27 -13.69
N LEU A 12 -0.83 -1.02 -12.52
CA LEU A 12 -0.77 0.25 -11.80
C LEU A 12 0.57 0.32 -11.07
N ILE A 13 1.43 1.20 -11.55
CA ILE A 13 2.72 1.48 -10.91
C ILE A 13 2.54 2.73 -10.05
N ILE A 14 2.73 2.59 -8.74
CA ILE A 14 2.73 3.72 -7.80
C ILE A 14 4.19 4.12 -7.56
N ASN A 15 4.52 5.38 -7.85
CA ASN A 15 5.82 5.92 -7.47
C ASN A 15 5.80 6.31 -5.99
N LEU A 16 6.56 5.58 -5.16
CA LEU A 16 6.65 5.82 -3.72
C LEU A 16 7.25 7.19 -3.36
N ASP A 17 8.02 7.83 -4.25
CA ASP A 17 8.54 9.20 -4.03
C ASP A 17 7.40 10.24 -3.94
N GLN A 18 6.22 9.92 -4.46
CA GLN A 18 5.03 10.77 -4.40
C GLN A 18 4.12 10.41 -3.23
N VAL A 19 4.42 9.36 -2.47
CA VAL A 19 3.64 8.98 -1.29
C VAL A 19 4.10 9.84 -0.11
N ILE A 20 3.17 10.61 0.45
CA ILE A 20 3.40 11.37 1.69
C ILE A 20 3.28 10.44 2.89
N THR A 21 2.23 9.63 2.95
CA THR A 21 1.98 8.69 4.04
C THR A 21 1.38 7.39 3.55
N ALA A 22 1.75 6.28 4.19
CA ALA A 22 1.10 4.98 4.04
C ALA A 22 0.49 4.56 5.38
N GLN A 23 -0.75 4.03 5.37
CA GLN A 23 -1.46 3.62 6.58
C GLN A 23 -2.16 2.28 6.38
N LYS A 24 -2.09 1.39 7.38
CA LYS A 24 -2.93 0.18 7.45
C LYS A 24 -4.35 0.55 7.89
N GLY A 25 -5.34 -0.08 7.28
CA GLY A 25 -6.74 0.14 7.62
C GLY A 25 -7.64 -1.00 7.15
N ILE A 26 -8.95 -0.78 7.30
CA ILE A 26 -9.99 -1.68 6.80
C ILE A 26 -10.85 -0.91 5.82
N ALA A 27 -10.97 -1.42 4.59
CA ALA A 27 -11.76 -0.79 3.55
C ALA A 27 -13.26 -0.82 3.93
N ASN A 28 -13.90 0.34 3.94
CA ASN A 28 -15.26 0.48 4.47
C ASN A 28 -16.32 -0.38 3.74
N LYS A 29 -16.16 -0.55 2.43
CA LYS A 29 -17.11 -1.26 1.56
C LYS A 29 -16.87 -2.76 1.53
N SER A 30 -15.62 -3.18 1.33
CA SER A 30 -15.23 -4.58 1.19
C SER A 30 -14.95 -5.27 2.53
N LYS A 31 -14.74 -4.49 3.60
CA LYS A 31 -14.33 -4.95 4.94
C LYS A 31 -13.01 -5.73 4.94
N LYS A 32 -12.19 -5.55 3.91
CA LYS A 32 -10.89 -6.18 3.75
C LYS A 32 -9.79 -5.31 4.34
N ALA A 33 -8.70 -5.93 4.80
CA ALA A 33 -7.48 -5.20 5.11
C ALA A 33 -6.97 -4.47 3.86
N CYS A 34 -6.46 -3.26 4.08
CA CYS A 34 -5.96 -2.41 3.02
C CYS A 34 -4.81 -1.53 3.48
N ILE A 35 -4.00 -1.10 2.51
CA ILE A 35 -3.03 -0.03 2.69
C ILE A 35 -3.55 1.20 1.93
N LEU A 36 -3.68 2.31 2.64
CA LEU A 36 -4.01 3.61 2.07
C LEU A 36 -2.72 4.40 1.82
N PHE A 37 -2.50 4.79 0.58
CA PHE A 37 -1.42 5.68 0.18
C PHE A 37 -1.98 7.07 -0.09
N ASN A 38 -1.48 8.06 0.65
CA ASN A 38 -1.76 9.48 0.40
C ASN A 38 -0.67 10.05 -0.49
N MET A 39 -1.04 10.45 -1.70
CA MET A 39 -0.11 10.98 -2.69
C MET A 39 0.01 12.51 -2.59
N SER A 40 1.15 13.05 -3.03
CA SER A 40 1.44 14.49 -3.01
C SER A 40 0.54 15.32 -3.92
N ASP A 41 -0.06 14.70 -4.93
CA ASP A 41 -0.99 15.35 -5.87
C ASP A 41 -2.45 15.30 -5.39
N GLN A 42 -2.67 15.11 -4.08
CA GLN A 42 -3.99 14.97 -3.45
C GLN A 42 -4.80 13.76 -3.94
N LYS A 43 -4.15 12.74 -4.52
CA LYS A 43 -4.81 11.47 -4.82
C LYS A 43 -4.61 10.48 -3.68
N GLU A 44 -5.68 9.77 -3.34
CA GLU A 44 -5.64 8.66 -2.42
C GLU A 44 -5.69 7.36 -3.23
N VAL A 45 -4.76 6.44 -2.95
CA VAL A 45 -4.75 5.12 -3.56
C VAL A 45 -4.99 4.09 -2.47
N LEU A 46 -6.07 3.34 -2.62
CA LEU A 46 -6.43 2.25 -1.73
C LEU A 46 -6.03 0.92 -2.36
N TRP A 47 -5.16 0.18 -1.67
CA TRP A 47 -4.78 -1.16 -2.08
C TRP A 47 -5.40 -2.19 -1.12
N GLU A 48 -6.37 -2.94 -1.61
CA GLU A 48 -7.09 -3.97 -0.84
C GLU A 48 -6.42 -5.33 -0.96
N PHE A 49 -6.37 -6.06 0.15
CA PHE A 49 -5.78 -7.40 0.23
C PHE A 49 -6.86 -8.46 0.44
N GLY A 50 -6.56 -9.70 0.01
CA GLY A 50 -7.42 -10.84 0.27
C GLY A 50 -7.34 -11.33 1.71
N ASP A 51 -6.18 -11.19 2.34
CA ASP A 51 -5.85 -11.65 3.69
C ASP A 51 -5.14 -10.55 4.50
N ASP A 52 -5.35 -10.56 5.82
CA ASP A 52 -4.77 -9.57 6.73
C ASP A 52 -3.25 -9.76 6.91
N ASN A 53 -2.74 -11.00 6.81
CA ASN A 53 -1.30 -11.27 6.91
C ASN A 53 -0.56 -10.71 5.71
N ASP A 54 -1.10 -10.88 4.50
CA ASP A 54 -0.53 -10.30 3.28
C ASP A 54 -0.45 -8.76 3.38
N CYS A 55 -1.49 -8.14 3.94
CA CYS A 55 -1.50 -6.69 4.20
C CYS A 55 -0.42 -6.28 5.22
N LYS A 56 -0.19 -7.11 6.26
CA LYS A 56 0.84 -6.84 7.26
C LYS A 56 2.23 -6.97 6.65
N GLU A 57 2.52 -8.07 5.97
CA GLU A 57 3.81 -8.31 5.32
C GLU A 57 4.15 -7.22 4.29
N ALA A 58 3.17 -6.84 3.45
CA ALA A 58 3.35 -5.77 2.48
C ALA A 58 3.64 -4.42 3.15
N PHE A 59 2.97 -4.11 4.26
CA PHE A 59 3.21 -2.87 5.00
C PHE A 59 4.58 -2.84 5.68
N ASP A 60 4.96 -3.95 6.32
CA ASP A 60 6.23 -4.05 7.03
C ASP A 60 7.42 -3.99 6.02
N ALA A 61 7.25 -4.57 4.83
CA ALA A 61 8.17 -4.42 3.70
C ALA A 61 8.26 -2.97 3.17
N LEU A 62 7.17 -2.19 3.22
CA LEU A 62 7.15 -0.78 2.82
C LEU A 62 7.87 0.12 3.83
N THR A 63 7.71 -0.14 5.14
CA THR A 63 8.34 0.66 6.20
C THR A 63 9.76 0.21 6.53
N GLY A 64 10.21 -0.91 5.96
CA GLY A 64 11.50 -1.51 6.29
C GLY A 64 11.58 -1.95 7.75
N SER A 65 10.44 -2.22 8.38
CA SER A 65 10.35 -2.64 9.77
C SER A 65 10.41 -4.16 9.82
N GLU A 66 11.62 -4.70 9.94
CA GLU A 66 11.82 -6.10 10.31
C GLU A 66 11.61 -6.21 11.84
N GLU A 67 10.48 -6.78 12.28
CA GLU A 67 10.33 -7.31 13.65
C GLU A 67 10.91 -8.73 13.72
#